data_AF-A0A222VNV2-F1
#
_entry.id   AF-A0A222VNV2-F1
#
_cell.length_a   1.000
_cell.length_b   1.000
_cell.length_c   1.000
_cell.angle_alpha   90.00
_cell.angle_beta   90.00
_cell.angle_gamma   90.00
#
_symmetry.space_group_name_H-M   'P 1'
#
loop_
_entity.id
_entity.type
_entity.pdbx_description
1 polymer ?
#
loop_
_entity_poly.entity_id
_entity_poly.type
_entity_poly.pdbx_seq_one_letter_code
_entity_poly.pdbx_strand_id
1 'polypeptide(L)' 'MRTLKFLGMWAKMTLVAILAMVVEIATITTLWILAPVAAITVLAWAAVTAGMWREWRAHATGYTHQITDLRRERV' A
#
# COMPACT_ATOMS: atom_id res chain seq x y z
N MET A 1 -7.49 5.58 -15.50
CA MET A 1 -6.19 6.08 -14.98
C MET A 1 -6.16 6.20 -13.44
N ARG A 2 -6.58 5.16 -12.69
CA ARG A 2 -6.50 5.11 -11.21
C ARG A 2 -5.44 4.12 -10.74
N THR A 3 -5.28 3.00 -11.44
CA THR A 3 -4.25 1.98 -11.21
C THR A 3 -2.84 2.54 -11.30
N LEU A 4 -2.53 3.40 -12.27
CA LEU A 4 -1.20 4.04 -12.38
C LEU A 4 -0.92 4.99 -11.20
N LYS A 5 -1.93 5.72 -10.73
CA LYS A 5 -1.82 6.60 -9.56
C LYS A 5 -1.63 5.80 -8.27
N PHE A 6 -2.37 4.69 -8.14
CA PHE A 6 -2.22 3.73 -7.05
C PHE A 6 -0.81 3.15 -7.00
N LEU A 7 -0.32 2.63 -8.14
CA LEU A 7 1.00 2.03 -8.24
C LEU A 7 2.09 3.05 -7.95
N GLY A 8 1.94 4.29 -8.46
CA GLY A 8 2.85 5.39 -8.17
C GLY A 8 2.87 5.79 -6.70
N MET A 9 1.71 5.83 -6.04
CA MET A 9 1.63 6.15 -4.60
C MET A 9 2.22 5.03 -3.75
N TRP A 10 1.89 3.78 -4.06
CA TRP A 10 2.45 2.61 -3.38
C TRP A 10 3.98 2.51 -3.54
N ALA A 11 4.49 2.79 -4.75
CA ALA A 11 5.93 2.80 -5.01
C ALA A 11 6.67 3.88 -4.21
N LYS A 12 6.13 5.11 -4.16
CA LYS A 12 6.68 6.20 -3.33
C LYS A 12 6.71 5.81 -1.85
N MET A 13 5.63 5.20 -1.38
CA MET A 13 5.52 4.82 0.03
C MET A 13 6.48 3.67 0.39
N THR A 14 6.68 2.73 -0.54
CA THR A 14 7.67 1.66 -0.40
C THR A 14 9.09 2.22 -0.41
N LEU A 15 9.37 3.22 -1.26
CA LEU A 15 10.66 3.91 -1.24
C LEU A 15 10.93 4.59 0.11
N VAL A 16 9.94 5.26 0.69
CA VAL A 16 10.06 5.87 2.03
C VAL A 16 10.32 4.81 3.11
N ALA A 17 9.62 3.66 3.06
CA ALA A 17 9.85 2.57 4.02
C ALA A 17 11.26 1.96 3.89
N ILE A 18 11.76 1.79 2.66
CA ILE A 18 13.14 1.34 2.42
C ILE A 18 14.14 2.36 2.98
N LEU A 19 13.94 3.66 2.72
CA LEU A 19 14.80 4.71 3.25
C LEU A 19 14.81 4.72 4.78
N ALA A 20 13.65 4.57 5.42
CA ALA A 20 13.55 4.44 6.87
C ALA A 20 14.37 3.23 7.37
N MET A 21 14.21 2.07 6.74
CA MET A 21 14.97 0.86 7.10
C MET A 21 16.49 1.06 6.95
N VAL A 22 16.94 1.73 5.89
CA VAL A 22 18.36 2.04 5.68
C VAL A 22 18.88 2.96 6.80
N VAL A 23 18.11 3.96 7.19
CA VAL A 23 18.46 4.87 8.30
C VAL A 23 18.50 4.10 9.62
N GLU A 24 17.53 3.24 9.89
CA GLU A 24 17.49 2.40 11.10
C GLU A 24 18.74 1.52 11.20
N ILE A 25 19.11 0.83 10.13
CA ILE A 25 20.31 -0.02 10.08
C ILE A 25 21.59 0.82 10.24
N ALA A 26 21.64 2.02 9.65
CA ALA A 26 22.80 2.90 9.74
C ALA A 26 22.97 3.54 11.12
N THR A 27 21.88 3.76 11.85
CA THR A 27 21.89 4.49 13.14
C THR A 27 21.87 3.56 14.35
N ILE A 28 21.28 2.36 14.23
CA ILE A 28 21.11 1.42 15.33
C ILE A 28 22.12 0.28 15.18
N THR A 29 23.19 0.33 15.96
CA THR A 29 24.25 -0.70 15.98
C THR A 29 23.88 -1.93 16.82
N THR A 30 22.88 -1.81 17.70
CA THR A 30 22.46 -2.89 18.60
C THR A 30 21.29 -3.67 18.02
N LEU A 31 21.50 -4.96 17.73
CA LEU A 31 20.48 -5.85 17.14
C LEU A 31 19.19 -5.94 17.96
N TRP A 32 19.29 -5.86 19.29
CA TRP A 32 18.14 -5.88 20.21
C TRP A 32 17.20 -4.68 20.06
N ILE A 33 17.71 -3.55 19.57
CA ILE A 33 16.92 -2.34 19.31
C ILE A 33 16.52 -2.28 17.84
N LEU A 34 17.40 -2.74 16.94
CA LEU A 34 17.14 -2.75 15.50
C LEU A 34 15.95 -3.65 15.16
N ALA A 35 15.89 -4.86 15.71
CA ALA A 35 14.83 -5.82 15.41
C ALA A 35 13.41 -5.30 15.70
N PRO A 36 13.08 -4.77 16.90
CA PRO A 36 11.75 -4.23 17.16
C PRO A 36 11.45 -2.97 16.35
N VAL A 37 12.44 -2.10 16.11
CA VAL A 37 12.26 -0.88 15.32
C VAL A 37 11.95 -1.20 13.85
N ALA A 38 12.75 -2.08 13.24
CA ALA A 38 12.52 -2.58 11.88
C ALA A 38 11.16 -3.28 11.77
N ALA A 39 10.76 -4.07 12.79
CA ALA A 39 9.46 -4.73 12.81
C ALA A 39 8.31 -3.72 12.80
N ILE A 40 8.40 -2.62 13.55
CA ILE A 40 7.39 -1.54 13.54
C ILE A 40 7.28 -0.91 12.15
N THR A 41 8.42 -0.61 11.52
CA THR A 41 8.46 -0.01 10.18
C THR A 41 7.84 -0.93 9.12
N VAL A 42 8.13 -2.24 9.18
CA VAL A 42 7.51 -3.23 8.30
C VAL A 42 6.00 -3.34 8.55
N LEU A 43 5.57 -3.38 9.82
CA LEU A 43 4.15 -3.47 10.18
C LEU A 43 3.37 -2.24 9.72
N ALA A 44 3.94 -1.04 9.88
CA ALA A 44 3.33 0.19 9.40
C ALA A 44 3.19 0.18 7.88
N TRP A 45 4.25 -0.20 7.15
CA TRP A 45 4.20 -0.33 5.70
C TRP A 45 3.17 -1.36 5.24
N ALA A 46 3.07 -2.51 5.92
CA ALA A 46 2.11 -3.56 5.61
C ALA A 46 0.67 -3.11 5.86
N ALA A 47 0.40 -2.41 6.97
CA ALA A 47 -0.92 -1.89 7.30
C ALA A 47 -1.43 -0.90 6.25
N VAL A 48 -0.57 0.04 5.82
CA VAL A 48 -0.96 0.99 4.77
C VAL A 48 -1.13 0.30 3.42
N THR A 49 -0.25 -0.66 3.09
CA THR A 49 -0.38 -1.46 1.86
C THR A 49 -1.70 -2.23 1.84
N ALA A 50 -2.11 -2.83 2.96
CA ALA A 50 -3.37 -3.53 3.08
C ALA A 50 -4.58 -2.59 2.93
N GLY A 51 -4.53 -1.40 3.55
CA GLY A 51 -5.57 -0.37 3.41
C GLY A 51 -5.75 0.08 1.96
N MET A 52 -4.63 0.44 1.32
CA MET A 52 -4.57 0.80 -0.10
C MET A 52 -5.13 -0.33 -0.98
N TRP A 53 -4.73 -1.58 -0.76
CA TRP A 53 -5.23 -2.73 -1.53
C TRP A 53 -6.74 -2.94 -1.37
N ARG A 54 -7.27 -2.73 -0.16
CA ARG A 54 -8.71 -2.82 0.12
C ARG A 54 -9.49 -1.73 -0.62
N GLU A 55 -9.01 -0.50 -0.60
CA GLU A 55 -9.61 0.62 -1.34
C GLU A 55 -9.59 0.37 -2.85
N TRP A 56 -8.46 -0.11 -3.38
CA TRP A 56 -8.34 -0.45 -4.79
C TRP A 56 -9.34 -1.54 -5.19
N ARG A 57 -9.47 -2.61 -4.40
CA ARG A 57 -10.46 -3.68 -4.66
C ARG A 57 -11.90 -3.19 -4.57
N ALA A 58 -12.23 -2.36 -3.58
CA ALA A 58 -13.57 -1.79 -3.44
C ALA A 58 -13.95 -0.92 -4.65
N HIS A 59 -13.00 -0.16 -5.20
CA HIS A 59 -13.22 0.58 -6.43
C HIS A 59 -13.33 -0.34 -7.65
N ALA A 60 -12.54 -1.40 -7.74
CA ALA A 60 -12.63 -2.37 -8.83
C ALA A 60 -13.98 -3.11 -8.86
N THR A 61 -14.54 -3.49 -7.71
CA THR A 61 -15.89 -4.09 -7.63
C THR A 61 -17.01 -3.09 -7.93
N GLY A 62 -16.84 -1.81 -7.55
CA GLY A 62 -17.80 -0.74 -7.87
C GLY A 62 -17.94 -0.47 -9.37
N TYR A 63 -16.85 -0.56 -10.14
CA TYR A 63 -16.89 -0.45 -11.61
C TYR A 63 -17.69 -1.58 -12.26
N THR A 64 -17.63 -2.80 -11.72
CA THR A 64 -18.37 -3.94 -12.26
C THR A 64 -19.88 -3.78 -12.10
N HIS A 65 -20.35 -3.20 -10.98
CA HIS A 65 -21.78 -2.91 -10.79
C HIS A 65 -22.30 -1.86 -11.79
N GLN A 66 -21.58 -0.75 -11.98
CA GLN A 66 -21.98 0.28 -12.96
C GLN A 66 -22.06 -0.25 -14.39
N ILE A 67 -21.13 -1.11 -14.81
CA ILE A 67 -21.16 -1.69 -16.16
C ILE A 67 -22.35 -2.66 -16.32
N THR A 68 -22.74 -3.34 -15.24
CA THR A 68 -23.86 -4.29 -15.27
C THR A 68 -25.21 -3.56 -15.34
N ASP A 69 -25.38 -2.47 -14.59
CA ASP A 69 -26.60 -1.64 -14.66
C ASP A 69 -26.76 -0.96 -16.03
N LEU A 70 -25.68 -0.39 -16.59
CA LEU A 70 -25.72 0.20 -17.94
C LEU A 70 -26.07 -0.83 -19.03
N ARG A 71 -25.72 -2.10 -18.83
CA ARG A 71 -26.09 -3.19 -19.75
C ARG A 71 -27.57 -3.57 -19.60
N ARG A 72 -28.12 -3.49 -18.39
CA ARG A 72 -29.50 -3.87 -18.09
C ARG A 72 -30.51 -2.81 -18.55
N GLU A 73 -30.16 -1.54 -18.53
CA GLU A 73 -31.00 -0.45 -19.05
C GLU A 73 -31.07 -0.38 -20.59
N ARG A 74 -30.17 -1.07 -21.29
CA ARG A 74 -30.11 -1.09 -22.77
C ARG A 74 -30.80 -2.29 -23.44
N VAL A 75 -31.35 -3.22 -22.66
CA VAL A 75 -32.08 -4.41 -23.15
C VAL A 75 -33.56 -4.24 -22.82
#